data_AF-H3S9M1-F1
#
_entry.id   AF-H3S9M1-F1
#
_cell.length_a   1.000
_cell.length_b   1.000
_cell.length_c   1.000
_cell.angle_alpha   90.00
_cell.angle_beta   90.00
_cell.angle_gamma   90.00
#
_symmetry.space_group_name_H-M   'P 1'
#
loop_
_entity.id
_entity.type
_entity.pdbx_description
1 polymer ?
#
loop_
_entity_poly.entity_id
_entity_poly.type
_entity_poly.pdbx_seq_one_letter_code
_entity_poly.pdbx_strand_id
1 'polypeptide(L)'
;MVCILFYSLLFLLLNKRTIRKTFRFICVFMVSYFAIFYLVSFFAIGTGISSSHLKNHEPLWKFVLGFNHETSGRYSKADSEFVFQYNLGEERNKVEKEIIKNRISDWKSLPGLFLDKIKIMWSDSDALYWSLNTQENKRLSNILNLISHASYWVIMSFLLVSVFWLIFRYDNDERYLFFVVLILGYFSIHLLIEIQTRYRYFIMPSIILISGYSFSGLFSYILKKNSYFPRNLFNQIKKIAYKKKVETNL
;
A
#
# COMPACT_ATOMS: atom_id res chain seq x y z
N MET A 1 10.78 -2.29 -3.85
CA MET A 1 11.52 -1.67 -4.98
C MET A 1 10.72 -0.57 -5.66
N VAL A 2 9.55 -0.86 -6.25
CA VAL A 2 8.74 0.13 -7.02
C VAL A 2 8.41 1.40 -6.23
N CYS A 3 7.95 1.28 -4.98
CA CYS A 3 7.60 2.46 -4.17
C CYS A 3 8.81 3.35 -3.82
N ILE A 4 10.00 2.75 -3.62
CA ILE A 4 11.24 3.49 -3.35
C ILE A 4 11.67 4.25 -4.60
N LEU A 5 11.58 3.61 -5.78
CA LEU A 5 11.85 4.25 -7.06
C LEU A 5 10.88 5.41 -7.31
N PHE A 6 9.58 5.19 -7.10
CA PHE A 6 8.55 6.20 -7.31
C PHE A 6 8.69 7.38 -6.34
N TYR A 7 8.93 7.12 -5.05
CA TYR A 7 9.25 8.18 -4.09
C TYR A 7 10.52 8.93 -4.48
N SER A 8 11.58 8.22 -4.88
CA SER A 8 12.83 8.88 -5.27
C SER A 8 12.62 9.75 -6.51
N LEU A 9 11.79 9.32 -7.47
CA LEU A 9 11.40 10.12 -8.63
C LEU A 9 10.61 11.37 -8.20
N LEU A 10 9.58 11.22 -7.34
CA LEU A 10 8.83 12.36 -6.81
C LEU A 10 9.75 13.34 -6.06
N PHE A 11 10.66 12.82 -5.23
CA PHE A 11 11.64 13.62 -4.51
C PHE A 11 12.57 14.39 -5.45
N LEU A 12 13.02 13.76 -6.55
CA LEU A 12 13.82 14.43 -7.58
C LEU A 12 13.06 15.53 -8.31
N LEU A 13 11.77 15.32 -8.60
CA LEU A 13 10.90 16.30 -9.25
C LEU A 13 10.63 17.50 -8.33
N LEU A 14 10.45 17.25 -7.02
CA LEU A 14 10.16 18.28 -6.03
C LEU A 14 11.42 19.04 -5.57
N ASN A 15 12.59 18.39 -5.55
CA ASN A 15 13.81 18.95 -4.98
C ASN A 15 15.03 18.77 -5.91
N LYS A 16 15.18 19.70 -6.86
CA LYS A 16 16.26 19.69 -7.88
C LYS A 16 17.69 19.76 -7.29
N ARG A 17 17.86 20.23 -6.05
CA ARG A 17 19.19 20.46 -5.44
C ARG A 17 19.92 19.18 -5.02
N THR A 18 19.22 18.04 -4.96
CA THR A 18 19.74 16.79 -4.37
C THR A 18 19.89 15.63 -5.35
N ILE A 19 19.78 15.89 -6.66
CA ILE A 19 19.72 14.84 -7.70
C ILE A 19 20.86 13.84 -7.65
N ARG A 20 22.10 14.30 -7.44
CA ARG A 20 23.28 13.43 -7.36
C ARG A 20 23.24 12.50 -6.14
N LYS A 21 22.73 12.98 -4.99
CA LYS A 21 22.63 12.19 -3.76
C LYS A 21 21.53 11.14 -3.89
N THR A 22 20.37 11.52 -4.41
CA THR A 22 19.26 10.60 -4.64
C THR A 22 19.63 9.54 -5.68
N PHE A 23 20.28 9.92 -6.78
CA PHE A 23 20.76 8.95 -7.78
C PHE A 23 21.77 7.97 -7.17
N ARG A 24 22.76 8.47 -6.42
CA ARG A 24 23.72 7.61 -5.71
C ARG A 24 23.01 6.63 -4.76
N PHE A 25 22.01 7.10 -4.01
CA PHE A 25 21.22 6.25 -3.13
C PHE A 25 20.49 5.15 -3.91
N ILE A 26 19.79 5.49 -5.00
CA ILE A 26 19.10 4.50 -5.85
C ILE A 26 20.10 3.47 -6.39
N CYS A 27 21.25 3.91 -6.90
CA CYS A 27 22.28 3.01 -7.42
C CYS A 27 22.79 2.07 -6.33
N VAL A 28 23.16 2.59 -5.15
CA VAL A 28 23.63 1.76 -4.04
C VAL A 28 22.55 0.78 -3.60
N PHE A 29 21.29 1.21 -3.51
CA PHE A 29 20.16 0.36 -3.15
C PHE A 29 19.93 -0.75 -4.19
N MET A 30 19.98 -0.43 -5.48
CA MET A 30 19.80 -1.41 -6.55
C MET A 30 20.94 -2.42 -6.57
N VAL A 31 22.18 -1.94 -6.51
CA VAL A 31 23.37 -2.78 -6.50
C VAL A 31 23.35 -3.70 -5.29
N SER A 32 23.04 -3.19 -4.08
CA SER A 32 22.99 -4.02 -2.88
C SER A 32 21.86 -5.06 -2.95
N TYR A 33 20.67 -4.66 -3.41
CA TYR A 33 19.54 -5.56 -3.58
C TYR A 33 19.87 -6.71 -4.55
N PHE A 34 20.37 -6.38 -5.75
CA PHE A 34 20.71 -7.40 -6.74
C PHE A 34 21.93 -8.22 -6.34
N ALA A 35 22.94 -7.62 -5.70
CA ALA A 35 24.10 -8.36 -5.20
C ALA A 35 23.67 -9.43 -4.19
N ILE A 36 22.82 -9.08 -3.22
CA ILE A 36 22.29 -10.06 -2.25
C ILE A 36 21.42 -11.10 -2.96
N PHE A 37 20.54 -10.68 -3.87
CA PHE A 37 19.66 -11.59 -4.60
C PHE A 37 20.45 -12.63 -5.42
N TYR A 38 21.46 -12.19 -6.17
CA TYR A 38 22.32 -13.07 -6.96
C TYR A 38 23.23 -13.93 -6.10
N LEU A 39 23.72 -13.40 -4.97
CA LEU A 39 24.49 -14.19 -4.01
C LEU A 39 23.66 -15.36 -3.47
N VAL A 40 22.42 -15.10 -3.05
CA VAL A 40 21.49 -16.15 -2.59
C VAL A 40 21.16 -17.13 -3.71
N SER A 41 20.90 -16.62 -4.92
CA SER A 41 20.64 -17.44 -6.12
C SER A 41 21.82 -18.37 -6.45
N PHE A 42 23.05 -17.87 -6.35
CA PHE A 42 24.26 -18.64 -6.55
C PHE A 42 24.42 -19.74 -5.49
N PHE A 43 24.23 -19.42 -4.21
CA PHE A 43 24.26 -20.43 -3.15
C PHE A 43 23.18 -21.49 -3.33
N ALA A 44 21.96 -21.12 -3.74
CA ALA A 44 20.89 -22.06 -3.98
C ALA A 44 21.24 -23.07 -5.08
N ILE A 45 21.93 -22.63 -6.14
CA ILE A 45 22.42 -23.52 -7.19
C ILE A 45 23.59 -24.37 -6.69
N GLY A 46 24.60 -23.74 -6.08
CA GLY A 46 25.81 -24.43 -5.62
C GLY A 46 25.56 -25.49 -4.55
N THR A 47 24.49 -25.34 -3.76
CA THR A 47 24.06 -26.33 -2.75
C THR A 47 23.08 -27.38 -3.29
N GLY A 48 22.65 -27.26 -4.55
CA GLY A 48 21.65 -28.16 -5.15
C GLY A 48 20.21 -27.92 -4.69
N ILE A 49 19.93 -26.85 -3.93
CA ILE A 49 18.57 -26.46 -3.53
C ILE A 49 17.73 -26.07 -4.75
N SER A 50 18.36 -25.47 -5.76
CA SER A 50 17.70 -25.10 -7.01
C SER A 50 18.50 -25.54 -8.23
N SER A 51 17.79 -25.99 -9.27
CA SER A 51 18.37 -26.34 -10.57
C SER A 51 18.58 -25.14 -11.49
N SER A 52 18.13 -23.94 -11.10
CA SER A 52 18.27 -22.72 -11.90
C SER A 52 18.34 -21.47 -11.02
N HIS A 53 18.64 -20.33 -11.62
CA HIS A 53 18.62 -19.06 -10.91
C HIS A 53 17.23 -18.74 -10.36
N LEU A 54 17.19 -18.21 -9.14
CA LEU A 54 15.97 -17.64 -8.58
C LEU A 54 15.44 -16.57 -9.53
N LYS A 55 14.22 -16.78 -10.03
CA LYS A 55 13.48 -15.81 -10.83
C LYS A 55 11.99 -15.97 -10.58
N ASN A 56 11.21 -14.94 -10.87
CA ASN A 56 9.76 -15.10 -10.89
C ASN A 56 9.36 -15.83 -12.18
N HIS A 57 8.93 -17.07 -12.02
CA HIS A 57 8.50 -17.94 -13.10
C HIS A 57 7.06 -17.67 -13.57
N GLU A 58 6.27 -16.95 -12.77
CA GLU A 58 4.85 -16.70 -13.02
C GLU A 58 4.49 -15.22 -12.73
N PRO A 59 5.00 -14.27 -13.55
CA PRO A 59 4.81 -12.85 -13.29
C PRO A 59 3.40 -12.35 -13.55
N LEU A 60 2.60 -13.02 -14.38
CA LEU A 60 1.29 -12.54 -14.83
C LEU A 60 0.11 -13.09 -14.04
N TRP A 61 0.26 -14.24 -13.38
CA TRP A 61 -0.78 -14.89 -12.59
C TRP A 61 -1.52 -13.94 -11.63
N LYS A 62 -0.80 -13.04 -10.96
CA LYS A 62 -1.42 -12.06 -10.06
C LYS A 62 -2.33 -11.06 -10.79
N PHE A 63 -2.03 -10.73 -12.04
CA PHE A 63 -2.89 -9.86 -12.86
C PHE A 63 -4.09 -10.63 -13.42
N VAL A 64 -3.92 -11.91 -13.77
CA VAL A 64 -5.04 -12.78 -14.15
C VAL A 64 -6.11 -12.72 -13.06
N LEU A 65 -5.73 -13.06 -11.82
CA LEU A 65 -6.64 -12.99 -10.67
C LEU A 65 -7.09 -11.55 -10.40
N GLY A 66 -6.17 -10.58 -10.46
CA GLY A 66 -6.44 -9.18 -10.15
C GLY A 66 -7.54 -8.52 -10.98
N PHE A 67 -7.69 -8.93 -12.24
CA PHE A 67 -8.74 -8.45 -13.15
C PHE A 67 -9.94 -9.38 -13.26
N ASN A 68 -10.03 -10.43 -12.42
CA ASN A 68 -11.18 -11.33 -12.42
C ASN A 68 -12.39 -10.66 -11.74
N HIS A 69 -13.45 -10.38 -12.53
CA HIS A 69 -14.68 -9.79 -12.05
C HIS A 69 -15.54 -10.74 -11.21
N GLU A 70 -15.53 -12.05 -11.50
CA GLU A 70 -16.33 -13.05 -10.81
C GLU A 70 -15.89 -13.27 -9.35
N THR A 71 -14.59 -13.15 -9.10
CA THR A 71 -14.00 -13.32 -7.75
C THR A 71 -13.66 -12.00 -7.08
N SER A 72 -13.96 -10.87 -7.73
CA SER A 72 -13.61 -9.52 -7.29
C SER A 72 -12.10 -9.39 -7.00
N GLY A 73 -11.26 -9.93 -7.88
CA GLY A 73 -9.80 -9.83 -7.75
C GLY A 73 -9.15 -10.83 -6.77
N ARG A 74 -9.88 -11.83 -6.27
CA ARG A 74 -9.37 -12.87 -5.35
C ARG A 74 -8.95 -14.12 -6.10
N TYR A 75 -8.47 -15.12 -5.36
CA TYR A 75 -8.20 -16.44 -5.90
C TYR A 75 -9.42 -17.03 -6.61
N SER A 76 -9.20 -17.54 -7.82
CA SER A 76 -10.19 -18.27 -8.61
C SER A 76 -9.71 -19.69 -8.84
N LYS A 77 -10.48 -20.67 -8.34
CA LYS A 77 -10.22 -22.09 -8.59
C LYS A 77 -10.33 -22.40 -10.09
N ALA A 78 -11.32 -21.83 -10.76
CA ALA A 78 -11.52 -22.01 -12.21
C ALA A 78 -10.34 -21.47 -13.02
N ASP A 79 -9.82 -20.28 -12.69
CA ASP A 79 -8.63 -19.75 -13.36
C ASP A 79 -7.41 -20.64 -13.11
N SER A 80 -7.25 -21.15 -11.89
CA SER A 80 -6.13 -22.03 -11.55
C SER A 80 -6.20 -23.33 -12.33
N GLU A 81 -7.37 -23.96 -12.38
CA GLU A 81 -7.61 -25.21 -13.11
C GLU A 81 -7.42 -25.03 -14.62
N PHE A 82 -7.75 -23.86 -15.18
CA PHE A 82 -7.55 -23.56 -16.59
C PHE A 82 -6.08 -23.24 -16.93
N VAL A 83 -5.48 -22.28 -16.23
CA VAL A 83 -4.12 -21.80 -16.52
C VAL A 83 -3.07 -22.86 -16.24
N PHE A 84 -3.27 -23.71 -15.23
CA PHE A 84 -2.27 -24.72 -14.84
C PHE A 84 -2.22 -25.93 -15.77
N GLN A 85 -3.13 -26.03 -16.74
CA GLN A 85 -3.05 -27.02 -17.83
C GLN A 85 -1.87 -26.75 -18.77
N TYR A 86 -1.44 -25.49 -18.86
CA TYR A 86 -0.34 -25.07 -19.73
C TYR A 86 1.00 -25.15 -18.99
N ASN A 87 2.07 -25.48 -19.71
CA ASN A 87 3.40 -25.53 -19.10
C ASN A 87 3.85 -24.14 -18.65
N LEU A 88 4.45 -24.09 -17.47
CA LEU A 88 4.99 -22.86 -16.91
C LEU A 88 6.06 -22.29 -17.85
N GLY A 89 5.99 -20.99 -18.13
CA GLY A 89 6.85 -20.32 -19.10
C GLY A 89 6.06 -19.65 -20.22
N GLU A 90 6.59 -19.66 -21.44
CA GLU A 90 6.01 -18.89 -22.55
C GLU A 90 4.58 -19.31 -22.91
N GLU A 91 4.28 -20.60 -22.88
CA GLU A 91 2.97 -21.15 -23.22
C GLU A 91 1.89 -20.58 -22.29
N ARG A 92 2.07 -20.78 -20.98
CA ARG A 92 1.17 -20.22 -19.96
C ARG A 92 1.12 -18.69 -20.01
N ASN A 93 2.27 -18.00 -20.13
CA ASN A 93 2.31 -16.54 -20.21
C ASN A 93 1.48 -15.99 -21.38
N LYS A 94 1.42 -16.68 -22.53
CA LYS A 94 0.56 -16.27 -23.66
C LYS A 94 -0.91 -16.35 -23.29
N VAL A 95 -1.33 -17.45 -22.68
CA VAL A 95 -2.71 -17.67 -22.22
C VAL A 95 -3.10 -16.61 -21.19
N GLU A 96 -2.26 -16.39 -20.17
CA GLU A 96 -2.50 -15.40 -19.13
C GLU A 96 -2.62 -13.97 -19.69
N LYS A 97 -1.78 -13.60 -20.66
CA LYS A 97 -1.88 -12.30 -21.34
C LYS A 97 -3.21 -12.12 -22.05
N GLU A 98 -3.68 -13.14 -22.76
CA GLU A 98 -4.97 -13.08 -23.46
C GLU A 98 -6.13 -12.98 -22.45
N ILE A 99 -6.09 -13.71 -21.34
CA ILE A 99 -7.09 -13.58 -20.26
C ILE A 99 -7.12 -12.15 -19.72
N ILE A 100 -5.95 -11.59 -19.37
CA ILE A 100 -5.83 -10.23 -18.85
C ILE A 100 -6.40 -9.24 -19.88
N LYS A 101 -5.98 -9.35 -21.15
CA LYS A 101 -6.41 -8.48 -22.25
C LYS A 101 -7.93 -8.51 -22.42
N ASN A 102 -8.53 -9.70 -22.36
CA ASN A 102 -9.97 -9.86 -22.46
C ASN A 102 -10.70 -9.19 -21.29
N ARG A 103 -10.20 -9.37 -20.05
CA ARG A 103 -10.80 -8.77 -18.85
C ARG A 103 -10.71 -7.24 -18.81
N ILE A 104 -9.59 -6.67 -19.26
CA ILE A 104 -9.42 -5.21 -19.30
C ILE A 104 -10.11 -4.55 -20.49
N SER A 105 -10.54 -5.33 -21.50
CA SER A 105 -11.17 -4.80 -22.72
C SER A 105 -12.50 -4.10 -22.42
N ASP A 106 -13.25 -4.59 -21.44
CA ASP A 106 -14.42 -3.91 -20.88
C ASP A 106 -14.01 -2.90 -19.80
N TRP A 107 -13.36 -1.83 -20.23
CA TRP A 107 -12.85 -0.79 -19.33
C TRP A 107 -13.94 -0.14 -18.46
N LYS A 108 -15.22 -0.23 -18.87
CA LYS A 108 -16.35 0.38 -18.16
C LYS A 108 -16.72 -0.37 -16.89
N SER A 109 -16.43 -1.67 -16.79
CA SER A 109 -16.70 -2.47 -15.59
C SER A 109 -15.55 -2.42 -14.58
N LEU A 110 -14.35 -1.97 -14.98
CA LEU A 110 -13.17 -1.87 -14.10
C LEU A 110 -13.39 -1.01 -12.84
N PRO A 111 -14.08 0.15 -12.87
CA PRO A 111 -14.35 0.91 -11.66
C PRO A 111 -15.16 0.12 -10.63
N GLY A 112 -16.15 -0.69 -11.07
CA GLY A 112 -16.92 -1.56 -10.19
C GLY A 112 -16.04 -2.61 -9.51
N LEU A 113 -15.19 -3.28 -10.30
CA LEU A 113 -14.20 -4.22 -9.77
C LEU A 113 -13.26 -3.55 -8.76
N PHE A 114 -12.76 -2.35 -9.04
CA PHE A 114 -11.87 -1.64 -8.13
C PHE A 114 -12.57 -1.28 -6.81
N LEU A 115 -13.84 -0.87 -6.84
CA LEU A 115 -14.61 -0.61 -5.63
C LEU A 115 -14.81 -1.87 -4.80
N ASP A 116 -15.15 -3.00 -5.42
CA ASP A 116 -15.27 -4.28 -4.73
C ASP A 116 -13.95 -4.68 -4.07
N LYS A 117 -12.84 -4.51 -4.80
CA LYS A 117 -11.50 -4.81 -4.28
C LYS A 117 -11.15 -3.95 -3.08
N ILE A 118 -11.46 -2.64 -3.14
CA ILE A 118 -11.23 -1.73 -2.02
C ILE A 118 -12.04 -2.18 -0.80
N LYS A 119 -13.32 -2.49 -0.98
CA LYS A 119 -14.20 -2.94 0.10
C LYS A 119 -13.66 -4.22 0.76
N ILE A 120 -13.31 -5.24 -0.03
CA ILE A 120 -12.82 -6.52 0.48
C ILE A 120 -11.47 -6.34 1.18
N MET A 121 -10.49 -5.73 0.49
CA MET A 121 -9.12 -5.62 0.97
C MET A 121 -9.02 -4.85 2.30
N TRP A 122 -9.80 -3.77 2.43
CA TRP A 122 -9.66 -2.81 3.53
C TRP A 122 -10.75 -2.89 4.59
N SER A 123 -11.80 -3.70 4.41
CA SER A 123 -12.89 -3.84 5.40
C SER A 123 -13.13 -5.26 5.90
N ASP A 124 -12.61 -6.30 5.26
CA ASP A 124 -12.99 -7.69 5.56
C ASP A 124 -12.10 -8.35 6.65
N SER A 125 -12.61 -9.40 7.32
CA SER A 125 -12.02 -10.03 8.54
C SER A 125 -11.07 -11.20 8.29
N ASP A 126 -11.01 -11.70 7.06
CA ASP A 126 -10.48 -13.04 6.76
C ASP A 126 -9.02 -13.30 7.17
N ALA A 127 -8.28 -12.28 7.57
CA ALA A 127 -6.89 -12.42 7.97
C ALA A 127 -6.70 -13.30 9.23
N LEU A 128 -7.65 -13.28 10.18
CA LEU A 128 -7.55 -14.09 11.41
C LEU A 128 -7.73 -15.59 11.14
N TYR A 129 -8.57 -15.94 10.16
CA TYR A 129 -8.78 -17.32 9.73
C TYR A 129 -7.45 -18.00 9.34
N TRP A 130 -6.60 -17.29 8.58
CA TRP A 130 -5.30 -17.80 8.14
C TRP A 130 -4.28 -17.99 9.27
N SER A 131 -4.48 -17.34 10.42
CA SER A 131 -3.54 -17.38 11.54
C SER A 131 -3.90 -18.40 12.62
N LEU A 132 -5.20 -18.57 12.89
CA LEU A 132 -5.67 -19.29 14.08
C LEU A 132 -6.62 -20.44 13.74
N ASN A 133 -6.89 -20.71 12.45
CA ASN A 133 -7.84 -21.71 11.96
C ASN A 133 -9.10 -21.79 12.85
N THR A 134 -9.77 -20.65 13.01
CA THR A 134 -10.66 -20.40 14.14
C THR A 134 -11.98 -21.21 14.13
N GLN A 135 -12.08 -22.24 13.30
CA GLN A 135 -13.27 -23.09 13.19
C GLN A 135 -13.58 -23.83 14.50
N GLU A 136 -12.56 -24.12 15.31
CA GLU A 136 -12.71 -24.90 16.56
C GLU A 136 -13.27 -24.08 17.73
N ASN A 137 -12.99 -22.78 17.81
CA ASN A 137 -13.47 -21.92 18.92
C ASN A 137 -14.10 -20.62 18.41
N LYS A 138 -15.39 -20.71 18.07
CA LYS A 138 -16.19 -19.60 17.54
C LYS A 138 -16.22 -18.38 18.47
N ARG A 139 -16.27 -18.58 19.79
CA ARG A 139 -16.32 -17.48 20.77
C ARG A 139 -15.02 -16.67 20.74
N LEU A 140 -13.89 -17.36 20.80
CA LEU A 140 -12.58 -16.71 20.71
C LEU A 140 -12.41 -16.00 19.36
N SER A 141 -12.81 -16.65 18.26
CA SER A 141 -12.79 -16.06 16.91
C SER A 141 -13.55 -14.73 16.86
N ASN A 142 -14.77 -14.70 17.39
CA ASN A 142 -15.61 -13.50 17.38
C ASN A 142 -15.00 -12.37 18.19
N ILE A 143 -14.44 -12.66 19.37
CA ILE A 143 -13.78 -11.64 20.22
C ILE A 143 -12.55 -11.07 19.51
N LEU A 144 -11.70 -11.92 18.94
CA LEU A 144 -10.50 -11.48 18.23
C LEU A 144 -10.85 -10.69 16.97
N ASN A 145 -11.86 -11.11 16.21
CA ASN A 145 -12.38 -10.36 15.07
C ASN A 145 -12.89 -8.99 15.50
N LEU A 146 -13.64 -8.88 16.60
CA LEU A 146 -14.13 -7.61 17.11
C LEU A 146 -12.98 -6.67 17.50
N ILE A 147 -12.00 -7.17 18.27
CA ILE A 147 -10.82 -6.39 18.69
C ILE A 147 -10.01 -5.93 17.48
N SER A 148 -9.79 -6.83 16.50
CA SER A 148 -9.07 -6.54 15.27
C SER A 148 -9.74 -5.42 14.47
N HIS A 149 -11.05 -5.52 14.25
CA HIS A 149 -11.80 -4.47 13.55
C HIS A 149 -11.81 -3.16 14.32
N ALA A 150 -12.07 -3.18 15.62
CA ALA A 150 -12.07 -1.96 16.43
C ALA A 150 -10.70 -1.26 16.37
N SER A 151 -9.62 -2.01 16.56
CA SER A 151 -8.25 -1.49 16.46
C SER A 151 -7.96 -0.91 15.09
N TYR A 152 -8.36 -1.62 14.03
CA TYR A 152 -8.17 -1.19 12.67
C TYR A 152 -8.96 0.10 12.34
N TRP A 153 -10.23 0.19 12.76
CA TRP A 153 -11.05 1.39 12.62
C TRP A 153 -10.45 2.60 13.33
N VAL A 154 -9.93 2.43 14.54
CA VAL A 154 -9.24 3.48 15.27
C VAL A 154 -8.00 3.94 14.49
N ILE A 155 -7.14 3.01 14.06
CA ILE A 155 -5.93 3.32 13.29
C ILE A 155 -6.26 4.07 12.00
N MET A 156 -7.26 3.60 11.24
CA MET A 156 -7.69 4.23 9.98
C MET A 156 -8.31 5.61 10.21
N SER A 157 -9.03 5.82 11.31
CA SER A 157 -9.56 7.14 11.67
C SER A 157 -8.43 8.13 11.95
N PHE A 158 -7.43 7.72 12.74
CA PHE A 158 -6.23 8.55 12.96
C PHE A 158 -5.41 8.75 11.68
N LEU A 159 -5.37 7.78 10.76
CA LEU A 159 -4.72 7.94 9.45
C LEU A 159 -5.39 9.07 8.67
N LEU A 160 -6.72 9.05 8.56
CA LEU A 160 -7.50 10.06 7.85
C LEU A 160 -7.27 11.46 8.44
N VAL A 161 -7.33 11.59 9.77
CA VAL A 161 -7.04 12.87 10.45
C VAL A 161 -5.60 13.31 10.20
N SER A 162 -4.63 12.39 10.21
CA SER A 162 -3.22 12.72 9.95
C SER A 162 -3.01 13.24 8.54
N VAL A 163 -3.54 12.55 7.53
CA VAL A 163 -3.45 12.98 6.12
C VAL A 163 -4.13 14.34 5.95
N PHE A 164 -5.32 14.52 6.53
CA PHE A 164 -6.01 15.81 6.52
C PHE A 164 -5.14 16.92 7.15
N TRP A 165 -4.57 16.69 8.33
CA TRP A 165 -3.70 17.68 8.97
C TRP A 165 -2.42 17.97 8.20
N LEU A 166 -1.77 16.96 7.61
CA LEU A 166 -0.58 17.16 6.79
C LEU A 166 -0.87 18.09 5.60
N ILE A 167 -2.01 17.88 4.93
CA ILE A 167 -2.45 18.72 3.80
C ILE A 167 -2.78 20.14 4.27
N PHE A 168 -3.61 20.29 5.30
CA PHE A 168 -4.13 21.60 5.72
C PHE A 168 -3.16 22.43 6.56
N ARG A 169 -2.19 21.81 7.24
CA ARG A 169 -1.16 22.52 8.02
C ARG A 169 0.08 22.85 7.19
N TYR A 170 0.14 22.39 5.94
CA TYR A 170 1.28 22.57 5.04
C TYR A 170 2.59 22.09 5.69
N ASP A 171 2.51 20.94 6.36
CA ASP A 171 3.67 20.30 6.98
C ASP A 171 4.48 19.61 5.88
N ASN A 172 5.52 20.31 5.42
CA ASN A 172 6.32 19.90 4.26
C ASN A 172 7.47 18.95 4.64
N ASP A 173 7.39 18.27 5.79
CA ASP A 173 8.38 17.27 6.14
C ASP A 173 8.32 16.10 5.14
N GLU A 174 9.38 16.00 4.33
CA GLU A 174 9.56 15.03 3.26
C GLU A 174 9.46 13.57 3.76
N ARG A 175 9.64 13.34 5.08
CA ARG A 175 9.49 12.03 5.73
C ARG A 175 8.04 11.56 5.76
N TYR A 176 7.08 12.46 6.01
CA TYR A 176 5.66 12.08 5.98
C TYR A 176 5.21 11.78 4.55
N LEU A 177 5.70 12.56 3.58
CA LEU A 177 5.44 12.32 2.17
C LEU A 177 5.88 10.92 1.73
N PHE A 178 7.02 10.41 2.21
CA PHE A 178 7.49 9.06 1.93
C PHE A 178 6.44 8.00 2.29
N PHE A 179 5.96 8.01 3.52
CA PHE A 179 5.00 7.00 3.99
C PHE A 179 3.64 7.16 3.33
N VAL A 180 3.18 8.39 3.06
CA VAL A 180 1.93 8.61 2.33
C VAL A 180 2.02 8.06 0.90
N VAL A 181 3.12 8.35 0.19
CA VAL A 181 3.36 7.80 -1.16
C VAL A 181 3.46 6.28 -1.12
N LEU A 182 4.10 5.71 -0.11
CA LEU A 182 4.21 4.26 0.07
C LEU A 182 2.83 3.62 0.27
N ILE A 183 1.97 4.22 1.11
CA ILE A 183 0.59 3.74 1.33
C ILE A 183 -0.23 3.82 0.05
N LEU A 184 -0.18 4.96 -0.65
CA LEU A 184 -0.92 5.15 -1.90
C LEU A 184 -0.43 4.21 -3.00
N GLY A 185 0.89 4.06 -3.16
CA GLY A 185 1.48 3.13 -4.13
C GLY A 185 1.10 1.68 -3.84
N TYR A 186 1.09 1.29 -2.56
CA TYR A 186 0.63 -0.04 -2.14
C TYR A 186 -0.86 -0.25 -2.40
N PHE A 187 -1.68 0.76 -2.16
CA PHE A 187 -3.12 0.73 -2.48
C PHE A 187 -3.35 0.60 -3.99
N SER A 188 -2.68 1.42 -4.80
CA SER A 188 -2.84 1.44 -6.25
C SER A 188 -2.43 0.13 -6.92
N ILE A 189 -1.32 -0.50 -6.49
CA ILE A 189 -0.90 -1.77 -7.11
C ILE A 189 -1.94 -2.87 -6.88
N HIS A 190 -2.58 -2.90 -5.71
CA HIS A 190 -3.62 -3.88 -5.39
C HIS A 190 -4.92 -3.68 -6.17
N LEU A 191 -5.11 -2.56 -6.86
CA LEU A 191 -6.19 -2.43 -7.85
C LEU A 191 -5.90 -3.28 -9.09
N LEU A 192 -4.63 -3.50 -9.43
CA LEU A 192 -4.22 -4.21 -10.66
C LEU A 192 -3.97 -5.70 -10.43
N ILE A 193 -3.49 -6.08 -9.24
CA ILE A 193 -3.12 -7.46 -8.92
C ILE A 193 -4.13 -8.12 -7.98
N GLU A 194 -3.97 -9.43 -7.76
CA GLU A 194 -4.71 -10.21 -6.79
C GLU A 194 -4.76 -9.52 -5.41
N ILE A 195 -5.94 -9.50 -4.80
CA ILE A 195 -6.15 -9.03 -3.43
C ILE A 195 -6.43 -10.17 -2.47
N GLN A 196 -5.88 -10.04 -1.27
CA GLN A 196 -6.20 -10.87 -0.12
C GLN A 196 -6.04 -10.03 1.14
N THR A 197 -6.97 -10.15 2.08
CA THR A 197 -6.98 -9.35 3.32
C THR A 197 -5.66 -9.41 4.09
N ARG A 198 -4.95 -10.56 4.06
CA ARG A 198 -3.64 -10.73 4.68
C ARG A 198 -2.53 -9.84 4.09
N TYR A 199 -2.65 -9.43 2.83
CA TYR A 199 -1.65 -8.56 2.22
C TYR A 199 -1.63 -7.17 2.86
N ARG A 200 -2.69 -6.74 3.58
CA ARG A 200 -2.69 -5.42 4.23
C ARG A 200 -1.64 -5.30 5.33
N TYR A 201 -1.26 -6.40 5.98
CA TYR A 201 -0.30 -6.37 7.08
C TYR A 201 1.06 -5.82 6.70
N PHE A 202 1.46 -5.97 5.43
CA PHE A 202 2.73 -5.44 4.94
C PHE A 202 2.82 -3.91 5.08
N ILE A 203 1.72 -3.20 4.82
CA ILE A 203 1.71 -1.73 4.84
C ILE A 203 1.31 -1.14 6.20
N MET A 204 0.76 -1.95 7.11
CA MET A 204 0.29 -1.51 8.43
C MET A 204 1.34 -0.71 9.24
N PRO A 205 2.64 -1.06 9.28
CA PRO A 205 3.63 -0.25 9.98
C PRO A 205 3.68 1.20 9.48
N SER A 206 3.55 1.40 8.15
CA SER A 206 3.54 2.75 7.56
C SER A 206 2.27 3.52 7.92
N ILE A 207 1.13 2.83 7.90
CA ILE A 207 -0.15 3.39 8.33
C ILE A 207 -0.07 3.84 9.80
N ILE A 208 0.41 2.98 10.69
CA ILE A 208 0.53 3.26 12.13
C ILE A 208 1.46 4.46 12.38
N LEU A 209 2.60 4.56 11.67
CA LEU A 209 3.51 5.69 11.79
C LEU A 209 2.84 7.02 11.41
N ILE A 210 2.08 7.05 10.32
CA ILE A 210 1.33 8.25 9.93
C ILE A 210 0.20 8.54 10.92
N SER A 211 -0.59 7.52 11.32
CA SER A 211 -1.66 7.68 12.32
C SER A 211 -1.15 8.25 13.65
N GLY A 212 0.10 7.96 14.02
CA GLY A 212 0.76 8.52 15.20
C GLY A 212 0.88 10.05 15.18
N TYR A 213 0.90 10.69 14.00
CA TYR A 213 0.97 12.15 13.87
C TYR A 213 -0.25 12.83 14.50
N SER A 214 -1.47 12.41 14.12
CA SER A 214 -2.69 12.97 14.70
C SER A 214 -2.90 12.54 16.15
N PHE A 215 -2.56 11.29 16.51
CA PHE A 215 -2.63 10.82 17.89
C PHE A 215 -1.77 11.68 18.83
N SER A 216 -0.50 11.91 18.47
CA SER A 216 0.43 12.75 19.23
C SER A 216 -0.07 14.19 19.34
N GLY A 217 -0.58 14.75 18.25
CA GLY A 217 -1.12 16.10 18.24
C GLY A 217 -2.37 16.27 19.11
N LEU A 218 -3.30 15.30 19.09
CA LEU A 218 -4.49 15.28 19.96
C LEU A 218 -4.12 15.09 21.43
N PHE A 219 -3.23 14.14 21.73
CA PHE A 219 -2.79 13.87 23.10
C PHE A 219 -2.08 15.08 23.71
N SER A 220 -1.23 15.76 22.95
CA SER A 220 -0.56 16.98 23.38
C SER A 220 -1.54 18.13 23.67
N TYR A 221 -2.61 18.23 22.88
CA TYR A 221 -3.69 19.20 23.10
C TYR A 221 -4.44 18.92 24.41
N ILE A 222 -4.80 17.65 24.66
CA ILE A 222 -5.49 17.23 25.90
C ILE A 222 -4.62 17.54 27.13
N LEU A 223 -3.33 17.27 27.07
CA LEU A 223 -2.39 17.53 28.17
C LEU A 223 -2.02 19.02 28.34
N LYS A 224 -2.61 19.95 27.58
CA LYS A 224 -2.25 21.38 27.53
C LYS A 224 -0.75 21.62 27.35
N LYS A 225 -0.03 20.65 26.77
CA LYS A 225 1.41 20.75 26.54
C LYS A 225 1.60 21.58 25.27
N ASN A 226 1.83 22.88 25.47
CA ASN A 226 1.86 23.93 24.44
C ASN A 226 2.97 23.77 23.37
N SER A 227 3.77 22.70 23.43
CA SER A 227 5.03 22.53 22.70
C SER A 227 4.96 21.66 21.45
N TYR A 228 3.88 20.89 21.22
CA TYR A 228 3.74 20.03 20.03
C TYR A 228 2.68 20.47 19.03
N PHE A 229 1.91 21.51 19.35
CA PHE A 229 0.97 22.10 18.41
C PHE A 229 1.67 23.27 17.70
N PRO A 230 2.08 23.13 16.42
CA PRO A 230 2.53 24.29 15.67
C PRO A 230 1.33 25.23 15.56
N ARG A 231 1.41 26.40 16.23
CA ARG A 231 0.37 27.44 16.32
C ARG A 231 -0.03 28.05 14.95
N ASN A 232 0.40 27.45 13.84
CA ASN A 232 0.26 27.99 12.50
C ASN A 232 -1.16 27.91 11.97
N LEU A 233 -1.96 26.87 12.26
CA LEU A 233 -3.30 26.76 11.66
C LEU A 233 -4.27 27.82 12.21
N PHE A 234 -4.34 28.00 13.52
CA PHE A 234 -5.21 29.02 14.13
C PHE A 234 -4.79 30.44 13.74
N ASN A 235 -3.48 30.69 13.66
CA ASN A 235 -2.95 31.97 13.24
C ASN A 235 -3.14 32.22 11.73
N GLN A 236 -3.01 31.20 10.87
CA GLN A 236 -3.29 31.31 9.44
C GLN A 236 -4.78 31.49 9.16
N ILE A 237 -5.67 30.76 9.83
CA ILE A 237 -7.12 30.95 9.72
C ILE A 237 -7.50 32.36 10.18
N LYS A 238 -6.94 32.84 11.30
CA LYS A 238 -7.10 34.25 11.71
C LYS A 238 -6.58 35.23 10.65
N LYS A 239 -5.43 34.96 10.05
CA LYS A 239 -4.81 35.84 9.05
C LYS A 239 -5.62 35.89 7.75
N ILE A 240 -6.16 34.76 7.30
CA ILE A 240 -7.06 34.65 6.14
C ILE A 240 -8.39 35.33 6.44
N ALA A 241 -8.99 35.08 7.61
CA ALA A 241 -10.23 35.72 8.02
C ALA A 241 -10.08 37.24 8.18
N TYR A 242 -8.94 37.70 8.70
CA TYR A 242 -8.62 39.12 8.82
C TYR A 242 -8.42 39.77 7.45
N LYS A 243 -7.67 39.14 6.54
CA LYS A 243 -7.45 39.63 5.18
C LYS A 243 -8.77 39.76 4.39
N LYS A 244 -9.64 38.76 4.51
CA LYS A 244 -10.97 38.76 3.88
C LYS A 244 -11.90 39.85 4.42
N LYS A 245 -11.78 40.18 5.71
CA LYS A 245 -12.54 41.27 6.36
C LYS A 245 -12.06 42.67 5.95
N VAL A 246 -10.77 42.82 5.66
CA VAL A 246 -10.19 44.07 5.15
C VAL A 246 -10.58 44.31 3.69
N GLU A 247 -10.62 43.25 2.86
CA GLU A 247 -11.04 43.34 1.45
C GLU A 247 -12.54 43.62 1.26
N THR A 248 -13.41 43.30 2.24
CA THR A 248 -14.86 43.60 2.19
C THR A 248 -15.25 44.95 2.77
N ASN A 249 -14.30 45.69 3.37
CA ASN A 249 -14.52 47.01 3.99
C ASN A 249 -13.85 48.16 3.19
N LEU A 250 -13.44 47.88 1.95
CA LEU A 250 -13.01 48.83 0.92
C LEU A 250 -14.06 48.81 -0.21
#